data_AF-A0AAV9Z190-F1
#
_entry.id   AF-A0AAV9Z190-F1
#
_cell.length_a   1.000
_cell.length_b   1.000
_cell.length_c   1.000
_cell.angle_alpha   90.00
_cell.angle_beta   90.00
_cell.angle_gamma   90.00
#
_symmetry.space_group_name_H-M   'P 1'
#
loop_
_entity.id
_entity.type
_entity.pdbx_description
1 polymer ?
#
loop_
_entity_poly.entity_id
_entity_poly.type
_entity_poly.pdbx_seq_one_letter_code
_entity_poly.pdbx_strand_id
1 'polypeptide(L)'
;MTARTKKKTGVGDLAISGTLEILELAVPVSKAIPLVGNTLEGALEAVLYIIKVKDEVKMKKEKCQILAERVLTITAAITGELLTSDEDTLKQREHSVADLRGTLREVKDLLDHLCSASFIRRILERGEVDHKLEVLHHKLNTAIDVFHITENMRTEDALKILRATSEEAEDKQNNLLINCESVQQFHWHGTLTSI
;
A
#
# COMPACT_ATOMS: atom_id res chain seq x y z
N MET A 1 53.81 16.45 6.71
CA MET A 1 52.83 16.70 5.64
C MET A 1 51.93 15.47 5.52
N THR A 2 50.60 15.72 5.46
CA THR A 2 49.49 14.86 4.94
C THR A 2 49.25 13.48 5.59
N ALA A 3 48.04 13.05 5.95
CA ALA A 3 46.69 13.49 5.57
C ALA A 3 45.69 13.18 6.70
N ARG A 4 44.87 14.18 7.06
CA ARG A 4 43.62 13.99 7.83
C ARG A 4 42.58 13.38 6.89
N THR A 5 42.20 12.14 7.12
CA THR A 5 41.02 11.53 6.50
C THR A 5 39.76 12.24 7.01
N LYS A 6 39.13 13.03 6.13
CA LYS A 6 37.80 13.60 6.36
C LYS A 6 36.78 12.46 6.42
N LYS A 7 36.30 12.14 7.62
CA LYS A 7 35.12 11.30 7.84
C LYS A 7 33.89 12.07 7.35
N LYS A 8 33.34 11.68 6.21
CA LYS A 8 32.14 12.27 5.60
C LYS A 8 30.90 11.61 6.21
N THR A 9 30.69 11.81 7.51
CA THR A 9 29.41 11.56 8.19
C THR A 9 28.51 12.76 7.97
N GLY A 10 27.21 12.56 7.75
CA GLY A 10 26.28 13.59 8.23
C GLY A 10 24.94 13.79 7.56
N VAL A 11 24.54 13.08 6.49
CA VAL A 11 23.17 13.24 5.96
C VAL A 11 22.49 11.90 5.70
N GLY A 12 23.18 10.94 5.08
CA GLY A 12 22.63 9.58 4.86
C GLY A 12 22.41 8.79 6.15
N ASP A 13 23.39 8.82 7.06
CA ASP A 13 23.33 8.03 8.31
C ASP A 13 22.21 8.48 9.25
N LEU A 14 21.87 9.78 9.26
CA LEU A 14 20.78 10.31 10.10
C LEU A 14 19.40 9.91 9.56
N ALA A 15 19.23 9.92 8.24
CA ALA A 15 17.97 9.54 7.59
C ALA A 15 17.71 8.02 7.72
N ILE A 16 18.76 7.20 7.64
CA ILE A 16 18.66 5.75 7.83
C ILE A 16 18.35 5.41 9.29
N SER A 17 18.99 6.08 10.26
CA SER A 17 18.71 5.89 11.69
C SER A 17 17.26 6.23 12.03
N GLY A 18 16.75 7.39 11.58
CA GLY A 18 15.36 7.78 11.82
C GLY A 18 14.35 6.84 11.15
N THR A 19 14.67 6.32 9.97
CA THR A 19 13.79 5.36 9.28
C THR A 19 13.74 4.01 9.99
N LEU A 20 14.87 3.54 10.53
CA LEU A 20 14.92 2.31 11.32
C LEU A 20 14.11 2.44 12.61
N GLU A 21 14.24 3.56 13.33
CA GLU A 21 13.47 3.82 14.55
C GLU A 21 11.95 3.84 14.27
N ILE A 22 11.53 4.52 13.19
CA ILE A 22 10.11 4.54 12.79
C ILE A 22 9.62 3.12 12.46
N LEU A 23 10.42 2.34 11.75
CA LEU A 23 10.05 0.99 11.36
C LEU A 23 9.98 0.04 12.57
N GLU A 24 10.91 0.17 13.51
CA GLU A 24 10.90 -0.58 14.78
C GLU A 24 9.68 -0.26 15.64
N LEU A 25 9.21 1.00 15.61
CA LEU A 25 7.96 1.40 16.25
C LEU A 25 6.72 0.95 15.47
N ALA A 26 6.79 0.88 14.14
CA ALA A 26 5.66 0.48 13.29
C ALA A 26 5.31 -1.01 13.43
N VAL A 27 6.30 -1.88 13.65
CA VAL A 27 6.10 -3.33 13.83
C VAL A 27 5.06 -3.64 14.92
N PRO A 28 5.22 -3.21 16.19
CA PRO A 28 4.23 -3.49 17.23
C PRO A 28 2.90 -2.78 17.00
N VAL A 29 2.90 -1.58 16.41
CA VAL A 29 1.68 -0.81 16.11
C VAL A 29 0.82 -1.50 15.05
N SER A 30 1.43 -2.21 14.10
CA SER A 30 0.71 -2.90 13.03
C SER A 30 -0.30 -3.93 13.55
N LYS A 31 -0.05 -4.55 14.71
CA LYS A 31 -0.99 -5.48 15.37
C LYS A 31 -2.34 -4.86 15.72
N ALA A 32 -2.38 -3.54 15.89
CA ALA A 32 -3.61 -2.83 16.20
C ALA A 32 -4.53 -2.70 14.98
N ILE A 33 -4.05 -2.98 13.76
CA ILE A 33 -4.85 -2.94 12.54
C ILE A 33 -5.71 -4.22 12.47
N PRO A 34 -7.05 -4.11 12.47
CA PRO A 34 -7.94 -5.26 12.37
C PRO A 34 -7.65 -6.10 11.12
N LEU A 35 -7.86 -7.42 11.23
CA LEU A 35 -7.76 -8.42 10.13
C LEU A 35 -6.34 -8.65 9.57
N VAL A 36 -5.63 -7.58 9.21
CA VAL A 36 -4.34 -7.66 8.51
C VAL A 36 -3.13 -7.46 9.42
N GLY A 37 -3.33 -7.04 10.68
CA GLY A 37 -2.24 -6.60 11.57
C GLY A 37 -1.13 -7.63 11.76
N ASN A 38 -1.45 -8.91 11.97
CA ASN A 38 -0.44 -9.97 12.10
C ASN A 38 0.33 -10.22 10.79
N THR A 39 -0.35 -10.08 9.65
CA THR A 39 0.29 -10.27 8.34
C THR A 39 1.20 -9.09 8.03
N LEU A 40 0.76 -7.87 8.36
CA LEU A 40 1.53 -6.65 8.18
C LEU A 40 2.73 -6.59 9.13
N GLU A 41 2.61 -7.07 10.36
CA GLU A 41 3.75 -7.22 11.29
C GLU A 41 4.87 -8.03 10.61
N GLY A 42 4.55 -9.23 10.13
CA GLY A 42 5.55 -10.08 9.46
C GLY A 42 6.14 -9.46 8.19
N ALA A 43 5.38 -8.60 7.49
CA ALA A 43 5.90 -7.82 6.38
C ALA A 43 6.91 -6.76 6.87
N LEU A 44 6.56 -5.98 7.90
CA LEU A 44 7.41 -4.94 8.46
C LEU A 44 8.68 -5.51 9.10
N GLU A 45 8.61 -6.68 9.76
CA GLU A 45 9.78 -7.40 10.25
C GLU A 45 10.74 -7.80 9.12
N ALA A 46 10.20 -8.24 7.97
CA ALA A 46 11.00 -8.54 6.81
C ALA A 46 11.66 -7.29 6.24
N VAL A 47 10.95 -6.15 6.15
CA VAL A 47 11.53 -4.86 5.74
C VAL A 47 12.65 -4.43 6.69
N LEU A 48 12.43 -4.54 8.00
CA LEU A 48 13.41 -4.15 9.01
C LEU A 48 14.69 -4.94 8.85
N TYR A 49 14.55 -6.26 8.62
CA TYR A 49 15.66 -7.13 8.31
C TYR A 49 16.40 -6.70 7.04
N ILE A 50 15.67 -6.52 5.94
CA ILE A 50 16.19 -6.12 4.62
C ILE A 50 17.03 -4.84 4.73
N ILE A 51 16.53 -3.82 5.44
CA ILE A 51 17.24 -2.55 5.62
C ILE A 51 18.49 -2.73 6.47
N LYS A 52 18.47 -3.59 7.50
CA LYS A 52 19.65 -3.88 8.34
C LYS A 52 20.77 -4.59 7.57
N VAL A 53 20.42 -5.48 6.63
CA VAL A 53 21.43 -6.32 5.95
C VAL A 53 21.83 -5.84 4.55
N LYS A 54 21.13 -4.84 3.98
CA LYS A 54 21.36 -4.39 2.58
C LYS A 54 22.82 -4.00 2.28
N ASP A 55 23.55 -3.50 3.26
CA ASP A 55 24.93 -3.04 3.11
C ASP A 55 25.98 -4.17 3.27
N GLU A 56 25.56 -5.30 3.83
CA GLU A 56 26.41 -6.49 4.05
C GLU A 56 26.51 -7.38 2.81
N VAL A 57 25.65 -7.15 1.82
CA VAL A 57 25.55 -7.95 0.60
C VAL A 57 26.85 -7.91 -0.18
N LYS A 58 27.37 -9.07 -0.61
CA LYS A 58 28.70 -9.16 -1.25
C LYS A 58 28.68 -9.11 -2.78
N MET A 59 27.50 -9.06 -3.38
CA MET A 59 27.30 -9.08 -4.84
C MET A 59 26.10 -8.21 -5.23
N LYS A 60 26.16 -7.52 -6.37
CA LYS A 60 25.07 -6.64 -6.86
C LYS A 60 24.60 -5.63 -5.79
N LYS A 61 25.53 -5.09 -4.99
CA LYS A 61 25.28 -4.19 -3.85
C LYS A 61 24.29 -3.08 -4.18
N GLU A 62 24.56 -2.32 -5.22
CA GLU A 62 23.73 -1.19 -5.64
C GLU A 62 22.29 -1.63 -5.98
N LYS A 63 22.12 -2.70 -6.76
CA LYS A 63 20.79 -3.24 -7.07
C LYS A 63 20.06 -3.70 -5.80
N CYS A 64 20.76 -4.33 -4.85
CA CYS A 64 20.17 -4.78 -3.58
C CYS A 64 19.80 -3.60 -2.67
N GLN A 65 20.60 -2.54 -2.65
CA GLN A 65 20.29 -1.31 -1.92
C GLN A 65 19.06 -0.60 -2.51
N ILE A 66 18.99 -0.47 -3.83
CA ILE A 66 17.83 0.07 -4.54
C ILE A 66 16.57 -0.76 -4.23
N LEU A 67 16.68 -2.08 -4.28
CA LEU A 67 15.58 -2.99 -3.96
C LEU A 67 15.11 -2.79 -2.51
N ALA A 68 16.04 -2.71 -1.55
CA ALA A 68 15.73 -2.50 -0.13
C ALA A 68 15.03 -1.16 0.12
N GLU A 69 15.50 -0.08 -0.49
CA GLU A 69 14.87 1.25 -0.40
C GLU A 69 13.47 1.27 -1.01
N ARG A 70 13.30 0.57 -2.13
CA ARG A 70 11.99 0.43 -2.79
C ARG A 70 11.02 -0.36 -1.94
N VAL A 71 11.46 -1.48 -1.37
CA VAL A 71 10.69 -2.30 -0.43
C VAL A 71 10.19 -1.46 0.75
N LEU A 72 11.07 -0.65 1.34
CA LEU A 72 10.72 0.26 2.42
C LEU A 72 9.66 1.28 1.99
N THR A 73 9.86 1.93 0.84
CA THR A 73 8.93 2.95 0.31
C THR A 73 7.55 2.36 0.06
N ILE A 74 7.47 1.21 -0.63
CA ILE A 74 6.21 0.53 -0.95
C ILE A 74 5.49 0.10 0.33
N THR A 75 6.21 -0.51 1.27
CA THR A 75 5.61 -1.01 2.51
C THR A 75 5.13 0.13 3.39
N ALA A 76 5.87 1.25 3.44
CA ALA A 76 5.43 2.45 4.17
C ALA A 76 4.15 3.05 3.58
N ALA A 77 4.06 3.15 2.24
CA ALA A 77 2.86 3.63 1.56
C ALA A 77 1.63 2.74 1.86
N ILE A 78 1.78 1.42 1.69
CA ILE A 78 0.72 0.45 1.97
C ILE A 78 0.32 0.48 3.45
N THR A 79 1.29 0.56 4.36
CA THR A 79 1.01 0.67 5.81
C THR A 79 0.21 1.93 6.12
N GLY A 80 0.55 3.05 5.50
CA GLY A 80 -0.18 4.31 5.63
C GLY A 80 -1.63 4.20 5.17
N GLU A 81 -1.88 3.55 4.03
CA GLU A 81 -3.24 3.27 3.52
C GLU A 81 -4.02 2.37 4.48
N LEU A 82 -3.42 1.28 4.96
CA LEU A 82 -4.08 0.32 5.85
C LEU A 82 -4.44 0.92 7.21
N LEU A 83 -3.63 1.84 7.74
CA LEU A 83 -3.89 2.52 9.01
C LEU A 83 -5.14 3.41 8.97
N THR A 84 -5.51 3.93 7.80
CA THR A 84 -6.67 4.82 7.61
C THR A 84 -7.86 4.13 6.97
N SER A 85 -7.72 2.85 6.61
CA SER A 85 -8.74 2.05 5.93
C SER A 85 -9.86 1.59 6.87
N ASP A 86 -11.08 1.53 6.34
CA ASP A 86 -12.22 0.88 7.00
C ASP A 86 -12.13 -0.65 6.93
N GLU A 87 -12.94 -1.33 7.75
CA GLU A 87 -12.89 -2.79 7.89
C GLU A 87 -13.18 -3.53 6.57
N ASP A 88 -14.09 -3.01 5.74
CA ASP A 88 -14.43 -3.63 4.45
C ASP A 88 -13.27 -3.53 3.45
N THR A 89 -12.58 -2.39 3.44
CA THR A 89 -11.34 -2.23 2.68
C THR A 89 -10.28 -3.21 3.19
N LEU A 90 -10.07 -3.31 4.50
CA LEU A 90 -9.11 -4.24 5.08
C LEU A 90 -9.38 -5.71 4.70
N LYS A 91 -10.66 -6.14 4.66
CA LYS A 91 -11.04 -7.48 4.17
C LYS A 91 -10.64 -7.69 2.71
N GLN A 92 -10.90 -6.71 1.85
CA GLN A 92 -10.51 -6.80 0.44
C GLN A 92 -8.99 -6.82 0.25
N ARG A 93 -8.23 -6.20 1.17
CA ARG A 93 -6.76 -6.13 1.12
C ARG A 93 -6.04 -7.33 1.72
N GLU A 94 -6.72 -8.18 2.48
CA GLU A 94 -6.08 -9.24 3.25
C GLU A 94 -5.16 -10.12 2.39
N HIS A 95 -5.64 -10.53 1.20
CA HIS A 95 -4.86 -11.34 0.29
C HIS A 95 -3.65 -10.57 -0.28
N SER A 96 -3.83 -9.31 -0.68
CA SER A 96 -2.75 -8.48 -1.21
C SER A 96 -1.67 -8.19 -0.16
N VAL A 97 -2.04 -8.03 1.12
CA VAL A 97 -1.07 -7.89 2.23
C VAL A 97 -0.31 -9.21 2.45
N ALA A 98 -0.98 -10.35 2.32
CA ALA A 98 -0.34 -11.66 2.41
C ALA A 98 0.66 -11.91 1.27
N ASP A 99 0.32 -11.52 0.04
CA ASP A 99 1.20 -11.62 -1.13
C ASP A 99 2.40 -10.68 -1.03
N LEU A 100 2.19 -9.45 -0.53
CA LEU A 100 3.28 -8.54 -0.21
C LEU A 100 4.24 -9.17 0.81
N ARG A 101 3.72 -9.73 1.92
CA ARG A 101 4.55 -10.43 2.91
C ARG A 101 5.35 -11.57 2.28
N GLY A 102 4.73 -12.35 1.38
CA GLY A 102 5.41 -13.41 0.64
C GLY A 102 6.56 -12.89 -0.20
N THR A 103 6.32 -11.82 -0.98
CA THR A 103 7.34 -11.16 -1.79
C THR A 103 8.49 -10.62 -0.94
N LEU A 104 8.19 -9.99 0.20
CA LEU A 104 9.20 -9.47 1.13
C LEU A 104 10.05 -10.58 1.76
N ARG A 105 9.45 -11.74 2.04
CA ARG A 105 10.20 -12.92 2.49
C ARG A 105 11.17 -13.41 1.41
N GLU A 106 10.74 -13.47 0.15
CA GLU A 106 11.64 -13.83 -0.95
C GLU A 106 12.80 -12.84 -1.11
N VAL A 107 12.56 -11.54 -0.92
CA VAL A 107 13.64 -10.52 -0.91
C VAL A 107 14.60 -10.78 0.26
N LYS A 108 14.08 -11.02 1.46
CA LYS A 108 14.89 -11.35 2.64
C LYS A 108 15.77 -12.58 2.38
N ASP A 109 15.18 -13.67 1.89
CA ASP A 109 15.89 -14.92 1.61
C ASP A 109 16.99 -14.73 0.55
N LEU A 110 16.73 -13.89 -0.46
CA LEU A 110 17.74 -13.52 -1.46
C LEU A 110 18.90 -12.76 -0.82
N LEU A 111 18.63 -11.75 0.00
CA LEU A 111 19.70 -10.98 0.66
C LEU A 111 20.53 -11.87 1.60
N ASP A 112 19.90 -12.77 2.34
CA ASP A 112 20.59 -13.74 3.21
C ASP A 112 21.55 -14.64 2.44
N HIS A 113 21.05 -15.16 1.31
CA HIS A 113 21.86 -15.95 0.40
C HIS A 113 23.04 -15.13 -0.13
N LEU A 114 22.84 -13.88 -0.54
CA LEU A 114 23.89 -13.03 -1.09
C LEU A 114 24.91 -12.53 -0.06
N CYS A 115 24.52 -12.38 1.20
CA CYS A 115 25.40 -12.05 2.32
C CYS A 115 26.30 -13.25 2.69
N SER A 116 25.73 -14.45 2.70
CA SER A 116 26.42 -15.70 3.09
C SER A 116 27.18 -16.39 1.95
N ALA A 117 26.89 -16.09 0.68
CA ALA A 117 27.47 -16.79 -0.46
C ALA A 117 29.02 -16.70 -0.54
N SER A 118 29.64 -17.85 -0.75
CA SER A 118 31.08 -17.97 -0.99
C SER A 118 31.48 -17.30 -2.32
N PHE A 119 32.77 -16.98 -2.48
CA PHE A 119 33.26 -16.30 -3.69
C PHE A 119 33.00 -17.10 -4.98
N ILE A 120 33.22 -18.42 -4.95
CA ILE A 120 33.02 -19.30 -6.11
C ILE A 120 31.53 -19.34 -6.49
N ARG A 121 30.64 -19.46 -5.50
CA ARG A 121 29.20 -19.50 -5.71
C ARG A 121 28.67 -18.19 -6.30
N ARG A 122 29.20 -17.04 -5.84
CA ARG A 122 28.89 -15.72 -6.42
C ARG A 122 29.24 -15.59 -7.90
N ILE A 123 30.32 -16.24 -8.35
CA ILE A 123 30.71 -16.21 -9.77
C ILE A 123 29.74 -17.03 -10.61
N LEU A 124 29.37 -18.23 -10.15
CA LEU A 124 28.51 -19.15 -10.89
C LEU A 124 27.06 -18.65 -10.99
N GLU A 125 26.54 -18.04 -9.93
CA GLU A 125 25.13 -17.62 -9.84
C GLU A 125 24.89 -16.18 -10.35
N ARG A 126 25.92 -15.52 -10.91
CA ARG A 126 25.86 -14.08 -11.23
C ARG A 126 24.68 -13.72 -12.15
N GLY A 127 24.37 -14.57 -13.13
CA GLY A 127 23.25 -14.36 -14.06
C GLY A 127 21.88 -14.70 -13.44
N GLU A 128 21.80 -15.76 -12.64
CA GLU A 128 20.57 -16.16 -11.95
C GLU A 128 20.11 -15.09 -10.96
N VAL A 129 21.06 -14.43 -10.26
CA VAL A 129 20.75 -13.37 -9.31
C VAL A 129 20.17 -12.13 -9.99
N ASP A 130 20.65 -11.77 -11.19
CA ASP A 130 20.05 -10.65 -11.93
C ASP A 130 18.58 -10.95 -12.28
N HIS A 131 18.29 -12.17 -12.74
CA HIS A 131 16.92 -12.58 -13.03
C HIS A 131 16.02 -12.58 -11.78
N LYS A 132 16.51 -13.08 -10.65
CA LYS A 132 15.76 -13.04 -9.37
C LYS A 132 15.46 -11.61 -8.93
N LEU A 133 16.42 -10.70 -9.04
CA LEU A 133 16.21 -9.28 -8.72
C LEU A 133 15.15 -8.65 -9.62
N GLU A 134 15.16 -8.95 -10.92
CA GLU A 134 14.15 -8.46 -11.87
C GLU A 134 12.74 -8.99 -11.54
N VAL A 135 12.62 -10.27 -11.24
CA VAL A 135 11.34 -10.89 -10.83
C VAL A 135 10.80 -10.25 -9.56
N LEU A 136 11.66 -10.03 -8.54
CA LEU A 136 11.25 -9.38 -7.30
C LEU A 136 10.84 -7.92 -7.52
N HIS A 137 11.56 -7.20 -8.38
CA HIS A 137 11.14 -5.86 -8.79
C HIS A 137 9.77 -5.85 -9.45
N HIS A 138 9.49 -6.81 -10.33
CA HIS A 138 8.19 -6.91 -10.97
C HIS A 138 7.07 -7.21 -9.96
N LYS A 139 7.28 -8.21 -9.07
CA LYS A 139 6.31 -8.54 -8.01
C LYS A 139 5.98 -7.36 -7.10
N LEU A 140 7.00 -6.58 -6.70
CA LEU A 140 6.80 -5.38 -5.89
C LEU A 140 6.02 -4.29 -6.63
N ASN A 141 6.21 -4.17 -7.95
CA ASN A 141 5.41 -3.23 -8.76
C ASN A 141 3.96 -3.69 -8.87
N THR A 142 3.74 -4.97 -9.13
CA THR A 142 2.38 -5.52 -9.15
C THR A 142 1.67 -5.32 -7.81
N ALA A 143 2.39 -5.47 -6.69
CA ALA A 143 1.81 -5.19 -5.37
C ALA A 143 1.32 -3.74 -5.28
N ILE A 144 2.15 -2.74 -5.62
CA ILE A 144 1.72 -1.33 -5.55
C ILE A 144 0.55 -1.03 -6.50
N ASP A 145 0.54 -1.63 -7.70
CA ASP A 145 -0.53 -1.43 -8.69
C ASP A 145 -1.85 -2.00 -8.20
N VAL A 146 -1.84 -3.17 -7.55
CA VAL A 146 -3.04 -3.78 -6.94
C VAL A 146 -3.58 -2.90 -5.82
N PHE A 147 -2.71 -2.31 -5.01
CA PHE A 147 -3.14 -1.36 -3.99
C PHE A 147 -3.79 -0.12 -4.64
N HIS A 148 -3.18 0.52 -5.63
CA HIS A 148 -3.80 1.68 -6.30
C HIS A 148 -5.08 1.37 -7.10
N ILE A 149 -5.16 0.22 -7.77
CA ILE A 149 -6.33 -0.14 -8.59
C ILE A 149 -7.59 -0.30 -7.74
N THR A 150 -7.50 -1.03 -6.63
CA THR A 150 -8.69 -1.23 -5.78
C THR A 150 -9.10 0.05 -5.06
N GLU A 151 -8.18 0.96 -4.76
CA GLU A 151 -8.52 2.28 -4.21
C GLU A 151 -9.36 3.09 -5.21
N ASN A 152 -8.92 3.11 -6.48
CA ASN A 152 -9.66 3.75 -7.57
C ASN A 152 -11.03 3.10 -7.81
N MET A 153 -11.12 1.77 -7.75
CA MET A 153 -12.42 1.07 -7.88
C MET A 153 -13.37 1.43 -6.74
N ARG A 154 -12.88 1.53 -5.50
CA ARG A 154 -13.70 1.90 -4.34
C ARG A 154 -14.24 3.33 -4.44
N THR A 155 -13.41 4.27 -4.88
CA THR A 155 -13.86 5.66 -5.09
C THR A 155 -14.90 5.75 -6.20
N GLU A 156 -14.74 4.98 -7.28
CA GLU A 156 -15.73 4.93 -8.37
C GLU A 156 -17.06 4.32 -7.91
N ASP A 157 -17.04 3.23 -7.14
CA ASP A 157 -18.25 2.59 -6.62
C ASP A 157 -18.99 3.48 -5.61
N ALA A 158 -18.25 4.17 -4.72
CA ALA A 158 -18.83 5.16 -3.82
C ALA A 158 -19.50 6.30 -4.58
N LEU A 159 -18.87 6.79 -5.67
CA LEU A 159 -19.45 7.82 -6.53
C LEU A 159 -20.69 7.34 -7.29
N LYS A 160 -20.71 6.07 -7.75
CA LYS A 160 -21.89 5.47 -8.38
C LYS A 160 -23.06 5.38 -7.41
N ILE A 161 -22.82 4.95 -6.17
CA ILE A 161 -23.84 4.88 -5.12
C ILE A 161 -24.39 6.28 -4.84
N LEU A 162 -23.51 7.27 -4.66
CA LEU A 162 -23.94 8.66 -4.39
C LEU A 162 -24.79 9.24 -5.53
N ARG A 163 -24.43 8.97 -6.81
CA ARG A 163 -25.25 9.38 -7.96
C ARG A 163 -26.62 8.70 -7.98
N ALA A 164 -26.66 7.39 -7.78
CA ALA A 164 -27.92 6.64 -7.72
C ALA A 164 -28.85 7.18 -6.61
N THR A 165 -28.30 7.49 -5.43
CA THR A 165 -29.09 8.08 -4.34
C THR A 165 -29.56 9.51 -4.63
N SER A 166 -28.82 10.28 -5.44
CA SER A 166 -29.21 11.63 -5.86
C SER A 166 -30.35 11.58 -6.87
N GLU A 167 -30.28 10.67 -7.85
CA GLU A 167 -31.32 10.47 -8.87
C GLU A 167 -32.63 10.01 -8.23
N GLU A 168 -32.58 9.05 -7.27
CA GLU A 168 -33.77 8.62 -6.53
C GLU A 168 -34.39 9.73 -5.67
N ALA A 169 -33.59 10.66 -5.16
CA ALA A 169 -34.07 11.80 -4.38
C ALA A 169 -34.78 12.82 -5.28
N GLU A 170 -34.23 13.10 -6.46
CA GLU A 170 -34.86 13.98 -7.46
C GLU A 170 -36.16 13.39 -8.01
N ASP A 171 -36.21 12.09 -8.29
CA ASP A 171 -37.43 11.40 -8.74
C ASP A 171 -38.54 11.40 -7.68
N LYS A 172 -38.19 11.26 -6.41
CA LYS A 172 -39.14 11.41 -5.30
C LYS A 172 -39.64 12.84 -5.17
N GLN A 173 -38.77 13.83 -5.34
CA GLN A 173 -39.14 15.25 -5.25
C GLN A 173 -40.04 15.67 -6.43
N ASN A 174 -39.75 15.20 -7.64
CA ASN A 174 -40.60 15.41 -8.82
C ASN A 174 -41.97 14.73 -8.66
N ASN A 175 -42.02 13.49 -8.15
CA ASN A 175 -43.30 12.82 -7.88
C ASN A 175 -44.14 13.54 -6.82
N LEU A 176 -43.52 14.14 -5.80
CA LEU A 176 -44.22 14.95 -4.80
C LEU A 176 -44.75 16.26 -5.38
N LEU A 177 -43.99 16.92 -6.26
CA LEU A 177 -44.42 18.13 -6.96
C LEU A 177 -45.63 17.85 -7.88
N ILE A 178 -45.58 16.78 -8.68
CA ILE A 178 -46.68 16.37 -9.56
C ILE A 178 -47.95 16.05 -8.75
N ASN A 179 -47.82 15.36 -7.62
CA ASN A 179 -48.96 15.07 -6.75
C ASN A 179 -49.54 16.34 -6.08
N CYS A 180 -48.70 17.32 -5.71
CA CYS A 180 -49.17 18.60 -5.17
C CYS A 180 -49.95 19.44 -6.20
N GLU A 181 -49.49 19.49 -7.45
CA GLU A 181 -50.20 20.19 -8.53
C GLU A 181 -51.54 19.52 -8.88
N SER A 182 -51.57 18.18 -8.83
CA SER A 182 -52.78 17.38 -9.03
C SER A 182 -53.85 17.68 -7.99
N VAL A 183 -53.46 17.80 -6.71
CA VAL A 183 -54.38 18.13 -5.60
C VAL A 183 -54.91 19.56 -5.72
N GLN A 184 -54.11 20.51 -6.22
CA GLN A 184 -54.58 21.88 -6.47
C GLN A 184 -55.59 21.95 -7.63
N GLN A 185 -55.40 21.21 -8.73
CA GLN A 185 -56.38 21.19 -9.83
C GLN A 185 -57.76 20.63 -9.42
N PHE A 186 -57.80 19.62 -8.54
CA PHE A 186 -59.06 19.08 -8.00
C PHE A 186 -59.79 20.08 -7.09
N HIS A 187 -59.07 20.91 -6.33
CA HIS A 187 -59.67 21.89 -5.44
C HIS A 187 -60.32 23.09 -6.20
N TRP A 188 -59.83 23.41 -7.40
CA TRP A 188 -60.43 24.45 -8.26
C TRP A 188 -61.69 23.99 -9.01
N HIS A 189 -61.86 22.69 -9.28
CA HIS A 189 -63.07 22.16 -9.93
C HIS A 189 -64.20 21.81 -8.95
N GLY A 190 -63.90 21.54 -7.68
CA GLY A 190 -64.92 21.27 -6.64
C GLY A 190 -65.68 22.50 -6.14
N THR A 191 -65.22 23.72 -6.47
CA THR A 191 -65.82 24.97 -5.96
C THR A 191 -66.75 25.66 -6.99
N LEU A 192 -66.80 25.16 -8.24
CA LEU A 192 -67.62 25.73 -9.33
C LEU A 192 -68.99 25.03 -9.54
N THR A 193 -69.38 24.09 -8.68
CA THR A 193 -70.68 23.39 -8.74
C THR A 193 -71.62 23.72 -7.57
N SER A 194 -71.45 24.88 -6.93
CA SER A 194 -72.40 25.41 -5.96
C SER A 194 -72.61 26.92 -6.14
N ILE A 195 -73.26 27.28 -7.24
CA ILE A 195 -74.15 28.45 -7.34
C ILE A 195 -75.39 28.01 -8.14
#